data_AF-Q9ZU31-F1
#
_entry.id   AF-Q9ZU31-F1
#
_cell.length_a   1.000
_cell.length_b   1.000
_cell.length_c   1.000
_cell.angle_alpha   90.00
_cell.angle_beta   90.00
_cell.angle_gamma   90.00
#
_symmetry.space_group_name_H-M   'P 1'
#
loop_
_entity.id
_entity.type
_entity.pdbx_description
1 polymer ?
#
loop_
_entity_poly.entity_id
_entity_poly.type
_entity_poly.pdbx_seq_one_letter_code
_entity_poly.pdbx_strand_id
1 'polypeptide(L)'
;MTTNSWHSILVIYLASLALDWSLEMGIHLEKSAYLALAGNFLRSNELSKVIDVVKEMVKSQHSLGVYHGAMLIHMLGFGRRPSLAAEALDLLPDDQKGLSAYTALMDVYISAGSPEKAMKILGEMREREIMPSLGTYDVLLSGLEKTSDFQRETSSLRKEQKSLVASTRFREIVHVEDKICM
;
A
#
# COMPACT_ATOMS: atom_id res chain seq x y z
N MET A 1 -33.72 -1.87 13.32
CA MET A 1 -32.43 -1.45 12.70
C MET A 1 -32.03 -2.40 11.57
N THR A 2 -32.86 -2.53 10.52
CA THR A 2 -32.65 -3.48 9.41
C THR A 2 -32.71 -2.84 8.02
N THR A 3 -33.08 -1.56 7.94
CA THR A 3 -33.25 -0.78 6.70
C THR A 3 -31.94 -0.54 5.95
N ASN A 4 -30.78 -0.64 6.62
CA ASN A 4 -29.48 -0.39 6.00
C ASN A 4 -29.01 -1.54 5.10
N SER A 5 -29.48 -2.77 5.32
CA SER A 5 -28.98 -3.94 4.56
C SER A 5 -29.37 -3.89 3.09
N TRP A 6 -30.65 -3.62 2.78
CA TRP A 6 -31.14 -3.55 1.40
C TRP A 6 -30.52 -2.41 0.60
N HIS A 7 -30.30 -1.25 1.23
CA HIS A 7 -29.62 -0.13 0.59
C HIS A 7 -28.18 -0.49 0.23
N SER A 8 -27.43 -1.10 1.15
CA SER A 8 -26.06 -1.57 0.86
C SER A 8 -26.05 -2.62 -0.27
N ILE A 9 -26.95 -3.60 -0.24
CA ILE A 9 -27.05 -4.62 -1.30
C ILE A 9 -27.37 -3.98 -2.65
N LEU A 10 -28.34 -3.07 -2.71
CA LEU A 10 -28.72 -2.37 -3.94
C LEU A 10 -27.56 -1.54 -4.49
N VAL A 11 -26.83 -0.83 -3.62
CA VAL A 11 -25.67 -0.02 -4.01
C VAL A 11 -24.55 -0.89 -4.58
N ILE A 12 -24.23 -2.03 -3.96
CA ILE A 12 -23.23 -2.99 -4.47
C ILE A 12 -23.68 -3.56 -5.82
N TYR A 13 -24.95 -3.91 -5.94
CA TYR A 13 -25.52 -4.46 -7.17
C TYR A 13 -25.43 -3.44 -8.31
N LEU A 14 -25.85 -2.20 -8.09
CA LEU A 14 -25.76 -1.14 -9.08
C LEU A 14 -24.32 -0.80 -9.45
N ALA A 15 -23.38 -0.79 -8.49
CA ALA A 15 -21.97 -0.58 -8.77
C ALA A 15 -21.37 -1.72 -9.62
N SER A 16 -21.74 -2.97 -9.32
CA SER A 16 -21.31 -4.13 -10.10
C SER A 16 -21.86 -4.07 -11.52
N LEU A 17 -23.16 -3.81 -11.65
CA LEU A 17 -23.82 -3.66 -12.94
C LEU A 17 -23.23 -2.53 -13.76
N ALA A 18 -22.90 -1.39 -13.14
CA ALA A 18 -22.26 -0.27 -13.83
C ALA A 18 -20.86 -0.64 -14.37
N LEU A 19 -20.07 -1.39 -13.59
CA LEU A 19 -18.78 -1.90 -14.05
C LEU A 19 -18.95 -2.88 -15.21
N ASP A 20 -19.79 -3.91 -15.04
CA ASP A 20 -20.04 -4.94 -16.04
C ASP A 20 -20.57 -4.33 -17.35
N TRP A 21 -21.53 -3.41 -17.26
CA TRP A 21 -22.08 -2.72 -18.41
C TRP A 21 -21.06 -1.83 -19.11
N SER A 22 -20.18 -1.15 -18.37
CA SER A 22 -19.10 -0.36 -18.99
C SER A 22 -18.13 -1.22 -19.79
N LEU A 23 -17.81 -2.41 -19.28
CA LEU A 23 -16.95 -3.39 -19.93
C LEU A 23 -17.61 -3.97 -21.19
N GLU A 24 -18.88 -4.37 -21.08
CA GLU A 24 -19.64 -4.95 -22.20
C GLU A 24 -19.87 -3.97 -23.35
N MET A 25 -20.15 -2.70 -23.04
CA MET A 25 -20.46 -1.68 -24.04
C MET A 25 -19.23 -0.93 -24.56
N GLY A 26 -18.04 -1.18 -23.99
CA GLY A 26 -16.82 -0.47 -24.35
C GLY A 26 -16.86 1.03 -24.01
N ILE A 27 -17.61 1.40 -22.98
CA ILE A 27 -17.75 2.80 -22.55
C ILE A 27 -16.50 3.19 -21.79
N HIS A 28 -15.80 4.23 -22.27
CA HIS A 28 -14.64 4.77 -21.59
C HIS A 28 -15.07 5.53 -20.34
N LEU A 29 -14.96 4.89 -19.17
CA LEU A 29 -15.21 5.55 -17.89
C LEU A 29 -14.13 6.59 -17.61
N GLU A 30 -14.53 7.72 -17.03
CA GLU A 30 -13.57 8.69 -16.50
C GLU A 30 -12.93 8.18 -15.21
N LYS A 31 -11.74 8.69 -14.87
CA LYS A 31 -11.04 8.42 -13.60
C LYS A 31 -11.95 8.60 -12.37
N SER A 32 -12.82 9.61 -12.37
CA SER A 32 -13.77 9.89 -11.28
C SER A 32 -14.73 8.71 -11.03
N ALA A 33 -15.23 8.09 -12.10
CA ALA A 33 -16.13 6.94 -12.03
C ALA A 33 -15.42 5.70 -11.49
N TYR A 34 -14.20 5.39 -11.96
CA TYR A 34 -13.40 4.29 -11.43
C TYR A 34 -13.11 4.46 -9.93
N LEU A 35 -12.72 5.66 -9.49
CA LEU A 35 -12.48 5.93 -8.07
C LEU A 35 -13.76 5.80 -7.22
N ALA A 36 -14.91 6.20 -7.77
CA ALA A 36 -16.19 6.03 -7.10
C ALA A 36 -16.57 4.55 -6.94
N LEU A 37 -16.40 3.74 -7.99
CA LEU A 37 -16.62 2.29 -7.97
C LEU A 37 -15.68 1.60 -6.97
N ALA A 38 -14.37 1.88 -7.04
CA ALA A 38 -13.39 1.33 -6.12
C ALA A 38 -13.71 1.70 -4.67
N GLY A 39 -14.03 2.96 -4.40
CA GLY A 39 -14.45 3.43 -3.08
C GLY A 39 -15.75 2.77 -2.59
N ASN A 40 -16.68 2.47 -3.48
CA ASN A 40 -17.92 1.77 -3.14
C ASN A 40 -17.66 0.32 -2.72
N PHE A 41 -16.89 -0.42 -3.54
CA PHE A 41 -16.53 -1.80 -3.25
C PHE A 41 -15.64 -1.91 -2.00
N LEU A 42 -14.75 -0.96 -1.75
CA LEU A 42 -13.97 -0.88 -0.52
C LEU A 42 -14.86 -0.75 0.72
N ARG A 43 -15.83 0.18 0.71
CA ARG A 43 -16.78 0.36 1.83
C ARG A 43 -17.68 -0.85 2.05
N SER A 44 -17.95 -1.59 0.98
CA SER A 44 -18.76 -2.81 1.00
C SER A 44 -17.94 -4.07 1.29
N ASN A 45 -16.62 -3.94 1.49
CA ASN A 45 -15.67 -5.04 1.69
C ASN A 45 -15.63 -6.06 0.52
N GLU A 46 -16.03 -5.64 -0.67
CA GLU A 46 -15.98 -6.42 -1.92
C GLU A 46 -14.59 -6.32 -2.55
N LEU A 47 -13.56 -6.72 -1.80
CA LEU A 47 -12.15 -6.41 -2.10
C LEU A 47 -11.65 -6.99 -3.44
N SER A 48 -12.23 -8.10 -3.91
CA SER A 48 -11.92 -8.65 -5.24
C SER A 48 -12.34 -7.69 -6.35
N LYS A 49 -13.54 -7.11 -6.25
CA LYS A 49 -14.06 -6.17 -7.25
C LYS A 49 -13.28 -4.86 -7.26
N VAL A 50 -12.71 -4.46 -6.11
CA VAL A 50 -11.80 -3.31 -6.05
C VAL A 50 -10.60 -3.53 -6.98
N ILE A 51 -10.00 -4.73 -6.95
CA ILE A 51 -8.88 -5.06 -7.83
C ILE A 51 -9.32 -5.08 -9.29
N ASP A 52 -10.51 -5.60 -9.61
CA ASP A 52 -11.03 -5.62 -10.98
C ASP A 52 -11.24 -4.20 -11.53
N VAL A 53 -11.78 -3.29 -10.71
CA VAL A 53 -11.91 -1.87 -11.05
C VAL A 53 -10.54 -1.23 -11.28
N VAL A 54 -9.56 -1.52 -10.44
CA VAL A 54 -8.19 -0.97 -10.57
C VAL A 54 -7.49 -1.50 -11.82
N LYS A 55 -7.62 -2.80 -12.12
CA LYS A 55 -7.12 -3.39 -13.37
C LYS A 55 -7.67 -2.67 -14.58
N GLU A 56 -8.99 -2.45 -14.60
CA GLU A 56 -9.64 -1.80 -15.73
C GLU A 56 -9.28 -0.32 -15.85
N MET A 57 -9.17 0.37 -14.72
CA MET A 57 -8.68 1.73 -14.64
C MET A 57 -7.28 1.87 -15.25
N VAL A 58 -6.35 0.97 -14.90
CA VAL A 58 -4.98 0.96 -15.42
C VAL A 58 -4.96 0.64 -16.93
N LYS A 59 -5.74 -0.35 -17.38
CA LYS A 59 -5.91 -0.65 -18.81
C LYS A 59 -6.41 0.56 -19.61
N SER A 60 -7.37 1.29 -19.03
CA SER A 60 -7.92 2.55 -19.57
C SER A 60 -6.98 3.76 -19.43
N GLN A 61 -5.68 3.53 -19.18
CA GLN A 61 -4.65 4.58 -19.06
C GLN A 61 -4.91 5.59 -17.94
N HIS A 62 -5.65 5.18 -16.90
CA HIS A 62 -5.85 5.97 -15.70
C HIS A 62 -4.98 5.45 -14.54
N SER A 63 -4.45 6.37 -13.76
CA SER A 63 -3.63 6.06 -12.58
C SER A 63 -4.39 6.40 -11.29
N LEU A 64 -4.28 5.53 -10.29
CA LEU A 64 -4.75 5.79 -8.92
C LEU A 64 -4.00 6.98 -8.31
N GLY A 65 -2.70 7.07 -8.58
CA GLY A 65 -1.76 7.97 -7.94
C GLY A 65 -1.18 7.35 -6.66
N VAL A 66 0.00 7.82 -6.28
CA VAL A 66 0.83 7.27 -5.18
C VAL A 66 0.04 7.10 -3.87
N TYR A 67 -0.73 8.12 -3.48
CA TYR A 67 -1.49 8.11 -2.22
C TYR A 67 -2.63 7.07 -2.23
N HIS A 68 -3.43 7.04 -3.30
CA HIS A 68 -4.55 6.08 -3.40
C HIS A 68 -4.05 4.65 -3.53
N GLY A 69 -2.93 4.43 -4.21
CA GLY A 69 -2.28 3.11 -4.30
C GLY A 69 -1.83 2.60 -2.94
N ALA A 70 -1.10 3.41 -2.16
CA ALA A 70 -0.67 3.03 -0.82
C ALA A 70 -1.86 2.79 0.13
N MET A 71 -2.89 3.65 0.06
CA MET A 71 -4.11 3.49 0.84
C MET A 71 -4.86 2.19 0.48
N LEU A 72 -4.96 1.86 -0.82
CA LEU A 72 -5.57 0.62 -1.28
C LEU A 72 -4.86 -0.61 -0.71
N ILE A 73 -3.53 -0.66 -0.78
CA ILE A 73 -2.71 -1.75 -0.24
C ILE A 73 -2.98 -1.91 1.27
N HIS A 74 -2.96 -0.82 2.03
CA HIS A 74 -3.25 -0.84 3.47
C HIS A 74 -4.67 -1.36 3.76
N MET A 75 -5.68 -0.91 3.01
CA MET A 75 -7.07 -1.35 3.18
C MET A 75 -7.25 -2.84 2.86
N LEU A 76 -6.59 -3.35 1.81
CA LEU A 76 -6.59 -4.78 1.47
C LEU A 76 -5.91 -5.63 2.56
N GLY A 77 -4.87 -5.08 3.19
CA GLY A 77 -4.24 -5.67 4.37
C GLY A 77 -5.18 -5.77 5.56
N PHE A 78 -5.90 -4.69 5.88
CA PHE A 78 -6.91 -4.68 6.95
C PHE A 78 -8.02 -5.72 6.67
N GLY A 79 -8.38 -5.90 5.41
CA GLY A 79 -9.29 -6.97 4.94
C GLY A 79 -8.74 -8.40 5.04
N ARG A 80 -7.52 -8.58 5.56
CA ARG A 80 -6.80 -9.87 5.63
C ARG A 80 -6.66 -10.53 4.25
N ARG A 81 -6.29 -9.73 3.25
CA ARG A 81 -6.05 -10.19 1.86
C ARG A 81 -4.65 -9.80 1.38
N PRO A 82 -3.58 -10.35 1.97
CA PRO A 82 -2.20 -10.02 1.59
C PRO A 82 -1.90 -10.32 0.12
N SER A 83 -2.55 -11.33 -0.49
CA SER A 83 -2.43 -11.62 -1.92
C SER A 83 -2.98 -10.49 -2.78
N LEU A 84 -4.17 -9.96 -2.46
CA LEU A 84 -4.75 -8.84 -3.19
C LEU A 84 -3.94 -7.55 -2.95
N ALA A 85 -3.38 -7.36 -1.75
CA ALA A 85 -2.51 -6.23 -1.46
C ALA A 85 -1.24 -6.25 -2.33
N ALA A 86 -0.64 -7.43 -2.54
CA ALA A 86 0.49 -7.61 -3.45
C ALA A 86 0.08 -7.33 -4.91
N GLU A 87 -1.07 -7.87 -5.33
CA GLU A 87 -1.61 -7.63 -6.67
C GLU A 87 -1.91 -6.14 -6.90
N ALA A 88 -2.41 -5.43 -5.89
CA ALA A 88 -2.61 -3.98 -5.97
C ALA A 88 -1.29 -3.23 -6.19
N LEU A 89 -0.20 -3.63 -5.52
CA LEU A 89 1.13 -3.07 -5.77
C LEU A 89 1.59 -3.37 -7.20
N ASP A 90 1.39 -4.60 -7.69
CA ASP A 90 1.79 -5.01 -9.04
C ASP A 90 1.08 -4.20 -10.14
N LEU A 91 -0.17 -3.82 -9.91
CA LEU A 91 -0.98 -3.00 -10.82
C LEU A 91 -0.58 -1.52 -10.84
N LEU A 92 0.15 -1.02 -9.83
CA LEU A 92 0.63 0.35 -9.86
C LEU A 92 1.71 0.51 -10.94
N PRO A 93 1.72 1.60 -11.71
CA PRO A 93 2.87 1.98 -12.51
C PRO A 93 4.14 2.07 -11.66
N ASP A 94 5.31 1.75 -12.22
CA ASP A 94 6.57 1.70 -11.44
C ASP A 94 6.93 3.05 -10.79
N ASP A 95 6.61 4.17 -11.44
CA ASP A 95 6.76 5.54 -10.89
C ASP A 95 5.84 5.80 -9.68
N GLN A 96 4.84 4.95 -9.46
CA GLN A 96 3.91 5.04 -8.34
C GLN A 96 4.16 4.00 -7.24
N LYS A 97 5.05 3.02 -7.47
CA LYS A 97 5.51 2.07 -6.45
C LYS A 97 6.55 2.74 -5.54
N GLY A 98 6.12 3.74 -4.79
CA GLY A 98 6.98 4.51 -3.89
C GLY A 98 7.17 3.87 -2.51
N LEU A 99 7.96 4.56 -1.67
CA LEU A 99 8.21 4.22 -0.27
C LEU A 99 6.94 3.85 0.50
N SER A 100 5.86 4.62 0.33
CA SER A 100 4.59 4.42 1.04
C SER A 100 3.89 3.13 0.62
N ALA A 101 3.88 2.79 -0.68
CA ALA A 101 3.23 1.60 -1.21
C ALA A 101 3.97 0.33 -0.73
N TYR A 102 5.30 0.33 -0.79
CA TYR A 102 6.12 -0.76 -0.28
C TYR A 102 6.02 -0.91 1.24
N THR A 103 6.06 0.20 1.99
CA THR A 103 5.91 0.17 3.45
C THR A 103 4.54 -0.35 3.87
N ALA A 104 3.47 0.05 3.15
CA ALA A 104 2.14 -0.50 3.38
C ALA A 104 2.10 -2.01 3.12
N LEU A 105 2.68 -2.51 2.02
CA LEU A 105 2.69 -3.95 1.74
C LEU A 105 3.50 -4.75 2.77
N MET A 106 4.62 -4.20 3.26
CA MET A 106 5.37 -4.82 4.36
C MET A 106 4.53 -4.90 5.63
N ASP A 107 3.80 -3.85 5.99
CA ASP A 107 2.89 -3.84 7.14
C ASP A 107 1.79 -4.89 6.99
N VAL A 108 1.23 -5.04 5.78
CA VAL A 108 0.27 -6.10 5.45
C VAL A 108 0.85 -7.48 5.72
N TYR A 109 2.08 -7.75 5.25
CA TYR A 109 2.73 -9.06 5.45
C TYR A 109 3.11 -9.33 6.90
N ILE A 110 3.62 -8.31 7.61
CA ILE A 110 3.93 -8.41 9.05
C ILE A 110 2.65 -8.72 9.84
N SER A 111 1.57 -7.99 9.57
CA SER A 111 0.27 -8.20 10.22
C SER A 111 -0.36 -9.56 9.88
N ALA A 112 -0.06 -10.11 8.71
CA ALA A 112 -0.50 -11.45 8.30
C ALA A 112 0.37 -12.59 8.84
N GLY A 113 1.43 -12.31 9.59
CA GLY A 113 2.35 -13.31 10.11
C GLY A 113 3.27 -13.91 9.04
N SER A 114 3.59 -13.15 7.99
CA SER A 114 4.51 -13.54 6.90
C SER A 114 5.75 -12.62 6.84
N PRO A 115 6.55 -12.54 7.91
CA PRO A 115 7.76 -11.70 7.95
C PRO A 115 8.76 -11.97 6.81
N GLU A 116 8.86 -13.21 6.34
CA GLU A 116 9.70 -13.60 5.20
C GLU A 116 9.32 -12.86 3.92
N LYS A 117 8.01 -12.63 3.69
CA LYS A 117 7.54 -11.86 2.54
C LYS A 117 7.83 -10.37 2.72
N ALA A 118 7.66 -9.84 3.93
CA ALA A 118 8.03 -8.45 4.23
C ALA A 118 9.53 -8.20 4.00
N MET A 119 10.41 -9.13 4.39
CA MET A 119 11.85 -9.05 4.12
C MET A 119 12.18 -9.11 2.62
N LYS A 120 11.44 -9.92 1.83
CA LYS A 120 11.58 -9.93 0.38
C LYS A 120 11.23 -8.57 -0.23
N ILE A 121 10.15 -7.93 0.25
CA ILE A 121 9.77 -6.59 -0.18
C ILE A 121 10.85 -5.54 0.17
N LEU A 122 11.48 -5.63 1.34
CA LEU A 122 12.61 -4.77 1.67
C LEU A 122 13.79 -4.95 0.69
N GLY A 123 14.06 -6.19 0.26
CA GLY A 123 15.04 -6.50 -0.79
C GLY A 123 14.70 -5.81 -2.11
N GLU A 124 13.47 -5.94 -2.57
CA GLU A 124 13.00 -5.30 -3.81
C GLU A 124 13.10 -3.77 -3.74
N MET A 125 12.75 -3.16 -2.61
CA MET A 125 12.92 -1.71 -2.43
C MET A 125 14.37 -1.28 -2.63
N ARG A 126 15.32 -2.03 -2.04
CA ARG A 126 16.75 -1.74 -2.14
C ARG A 126 17.25 -1.91 -3.58
N GLU A 127 16.80 -2.95 -4.28
CA GLU A 127 17.12 -3.19 -5.69
C GLU A 127 16.62 -2.07 -6.60
N ARG A 128 15.48 -1.46 -6.26
CA ARG A 128 14.90 -0.30 -6.97
C ARG A 128 15.41 1.05 -6.48
N GLU A 129 16.43 1.06 -5.61
CA GLU A 129 17.01 2.28 -5.01
C GLU A 129 16.00 3.13 -4.20
N ILE A 130 14.90 2.52 -3.74
CA ILE A 130 13.92 3.17 -2.88
C ILE A 130 14.38 3.03 -1.43
N MET A 131 14.88 4.14 -0.88
CA MET A 131 15.45 4.15 0.47
C MET A 131 14.38 3.92 1.56
N PRO A 132 14.52 2.87 2.39
CA PRO A 132 13.66 2.67 3.56
C PRO A 132 13.72 3.86 4.53
N SER A 133 12.57 4.22 5.08
CA SER A 133 12.47 5.28 6.10
C SER A 133 12.51 4.73 7.52
N LEU A 134 12.55 5.60 8.53
CA LEU A 134 12.40 5.18 9.93
C LEU A 134 11.11 4.38 10.15
N GLY A 135 9.98 4.86 9.61
CA GLY A 135 8.70 4.15 9.71
C GLY A 135 8.71 2.78 9.01
N THR A 136 9.51 2.63 7.96
CA THR A 136 9.70 1.34 7.29
C THR A 136 10.39 0.33 8.21
N TYR A 137 11.45 0.75 8.91
CA TYR A 137 12.11 -0.09 9.91
C TYR A 137 11.19 -0.39 11.09
N ASP A 138 10.41 0.58 11.56
CA ASP A 138 9.46 0.38 12.66
C ASP A 138 8.42 -0.69 12.34
N VAL A 139 7.86 -0.67 11.13
CA VAL A 139 6.93 -1.70 10.63
C VAL A 139 7.55 -3.09 10.70
N LEU A 140 8.74 -3.26 10.12
CA LEU A 140 9.43 -4.55 10.11
C LEU A 140 9.75 -5.04 11.52
N LEU A 141 10.35 -4.19 12.35
CA LEU A 141 10.75 -4.53 13.71
C LEU A 141 9.54 -4.94 14.57
N SER A 142 8.38 -4.29 14.39
CA SER A 142 7.15 -4.59 15.15
C SER A 142 6.66 -6.04 15.01
N GLY A 143 6.98 -6.70 13.90
CA GLY A 143 6.66 -8.10 13.63
C GLY A 143 7.81 -9.06 13.85
N LEU A 144 9.02 -8.68 13.43
CA LEU A 144 10.20 -9.53 13.51
C LEU A 144 10.63 -9.77 14.97
N GLU A 145 10.49 -8.78 15.85
CA GLU A 145 10.83 -8.92 17.27
C GLU A 145 10.03 -10.02 17.98
N LYS A 146 8.83 -10.33 17.46
CA LYS A 146 7.93 -11.36 18.01
C LYS A 146 8.22 -12.76 17.43
N THR A 147 9.10 -12.87 16.43
CA THR A 147 9.38 -14.11 15.71
C THR A 147 10.79 -14.60 16.03
N SER A 148 10.91 -15.82 16.58
CA SER A 148 12.21 -16.39 17.01
C SER A 148 13.21 -16.54 15.87
N ASP A 149 12.72 -16.76 14.66
CA ASP A 149 13.57 -17.13 13.52
C ASP A 149 14.25 -15.92 12.87
N PHE A 150 13.82 -14.70 13.22
CA PHE A 150 14.28 -13.45 12.61
C PHE A 150 15.18 -12.61 13.54
N GLN A 151 15.81 -13.21 14.54
CA GLN A 151 16.65 -12.46 15.51
C GLN A 151 17.87 -11.79 14.84
N ARG A 152 18.44 -12.45 13.82
CA ARG A 152 19.58 -11.92 13.05
C ARG A 152 19.17 -10.72 12.22
N GLU A 153 18.06 -10.83 11.51
CA GLU A 153 17.44 -9.81 10.67
C GLU A 153 17.03 -8.62 11.54
N THR A 154 16.33 -8.87 12.65
CA THR A 154 15.94 -7.84 13.64
C THR A 154 17.18 -7.07 14.13
N SER A 155 18.26 -7.77 14.45
CA SER A 155 19.51 -7.14 14.89
C SER A 155 20.18 -6.31 13.80
N SER A 156 20.15 -6.79 12.54
CA SER A 156 20.66 -6.04 11.39
C SER A 156 19.85 -4.77 11.16
N LEU A 157 18.53 -4.88 11.08
CA LEU A 157 17.62 -3.77 10.84
C LEU A 157 17.69 -2.71 11.95
N ARG A 158 17.82 -3.10 13.22
CA ARG A 158 18.05 -2.14 14.32
C ARG A 158 19.36 -1.37 14.17
N LYS A 159 20.44 -2.00 13.67
CA LYS A 159 21.72 -1.30 13.42
C LYS A 159 21.58 -0.32 12.26
N GLU A 160 20.93 -0.73 11.17
CA GLU A 160 20.64 0.13 10.03
C GLU A 160 19.77 1.33 10.43
N GLN A 161 18.69 1.10 11.18
CA GLN A 161 17.82 2.15 11.71
C GLN A 161 18.60 3.15 12.58
N LYS A 162 19.47 2.68 13.48
CA LYS A 162 20.33 3.56 14.30
C LYS A 162 21.30 4.39 13.46
N SER A 163 21.90 3.79 12.43
CA SER A 163 22.78 4.49 11.50
C SER A 163 22.02 5.57 10.72
N LEU A 164 20.80 5.27 10.27
CA LEU A 164 19.91 6.23 9.61
C LEU A 164 19.61 7.43 10.53
N VAL A 165 19.17 7.19 11.77
CA VAL A 165 18.92 8.26 12.77
C VAL A 165 20.17 9.11 13.01
N ALA A 166 21.34 8.49 13.16
CA ALA A 166 22.59 9.21 13.38
C ALA A 166 22.93 10.13 12.20
N SER A 167 22.77 9.63 10.96
CA SER A 167 23.01 10.42 9.74
C SER A 167 22.05 11.60 9.58
N THR A 168 20.76 11.42 9.91
CA THR A 168 19.76 12.49 9.86
C THR A 168 20.10 13.59 10.87
N ARG A 169 20.42 13.22 12.12
CA ARG A 169 20.84 14.19 13.15
C ARG A 169 22.09 14.95 12.77
N PHE A 170 23.07 14.28 12.17
CA PHE A 170 24.29 14.94 11.69
C PHE A 170 23.98 16.01 10.63
N ARG A 171 23.10 15.70 9.66
CA ARG A 171 22.66 16.69 8.64
C ARG A 171 21.95 17.89 9.26
N GLU A 172 21.09 17.66 10.26
CA GLU A 172 20.40 18.73 10.97
C GLU A 172 21.37 19.66 11.71
N ILE A 173 22.40 19.11 12.37
CA ILE A 173 23.42 19.90 13.06
C ILE A 173 24.17 20.81 12.08
N VAL A 174 24.65 20.27 10.95
CA VAL A 174 25.36 21.05 9.92
C VAL A 174 24.48 22.18 9.39
N HIS A 175 23.20 21.91 9.09
CA HIS A 175 22.27 22.94 8.62
C HIS A 175 21.98 24.05 9.64
N VAL A 176 22.09 23.76 10.94
CA VAL A 176 21.95 24.76 12.01
C VAL A 176 23.22 25.60 12.11
N GLU A 177 24.40 24.98 12.06
CA GLU A 177 25.69 25.69 12.09
C GLU A 177 25.86 26.65 10.90
N ASP A 178 25.44 26.24 9.70
CA ASP A 178 25.46 27.09 8.49
C ASP A 178 24.58 28.35 8.62
N LYS A 179 23.53 28.30 9.45
CA LYS A 179 22.65 29.46 9.73
C LYS A 179 23.17 30.37 10.83
N ILE A 180 24.08 29.89 11.68
CA ILE A 180 24.68 30.68 12.78
C ILE A 180 25.87 31.50 12.26
N CYS A 181 26.48 31.10 11.14
CA CYS A 181 27.60 31.80 10.50
C CYS A 181 27.21 32.90 9.49
N MET A 182 25.95 33.37 9.47
CA MET A 182 25.48 34.54 8.69
C MET A 182 24.99 35.65 9.61
#